data_AF-A0A9X5N8W7-F1
#
_entry.id   AF-A0A9X5N8W7-F1
#
_cell.length_a   1.000
_cell.length_b   1.000
_cell.length_c   1.000
_cell.angle_alpha   90.00
_cell.angle_beta   90.00
_cell.angle_gamma   90.00
#
_symmetry.space_group_name_H-M   'P 1'
#
loop_
_entity.id
_entity.type
_entity.pdbx_description
1 polymer ?
#
loop_
_entity_poly.entity_id
_entity_poly.type
_entity_poly.pdbx_seq_one_letter_code
_entity_poly.pdbx_strand_id
1 'polypeptide(L)'
;MLENLITEGVALEAKAEEGEYSGKYFECVEFEQWTSKVAMFFEINYAGSVVTEKVITKYKACTVNNSYDVYQLFLGSLKAVKELATEV
;
A
#
# COMPACT_ATOMS: atom_id res chain seq x y z
N MET A 1 3.98 -12.69 -6.94
CA MET A 1 4.33 -11.55 -6.05
C MET A 1 3.18 -10.57 -5.92
N LEU A 2 2.71 -9.96 -7.03
CA LEU A 2 1.58 -9.01 -7.03
C LEU A 2 0.30 -9.53 -6.34
N GLU A 3 -0.19 -10.71 -6.72
CA GLU A 3 -1.39 -11.32 -6.11
C GLU A 3 -1.27 -11.52 -4.59
N ASN A 4 -0.08 -11.91 -4.13
CA ASN A 4 0.17 -12.10 -2.70
C ASN A 4 0.12 -10.75 -1.97
N LEU A 5 0.70 -9.69 -2.55
CA LEU A 5 0.63 -8.34 -1.97
C LEU A 5 -0.81 -7.83 -1.90
N ILE A 6 -1.62 -8.09 -2.93
CA ILE A 6 -3.04 -7.72 -2.93
C ILE A 6 -3.78 -8.51 -1.83
N THR A 7 -3.54 -9.81 -1.72
CA THR A 7 -4.18 -10.68 -0.73
C THR A 7 -3.80 -10.28 0.69
N GLU A 8 -2.51 -10.04 0.95
CA GLU A 8 -2.00 -9.52 2.22
C GLU A 8 -2.64 -8.17 2.57
N GLY A 9 -2.74 -7.26 1.59
CA GLY A 9 -3.35 -5.94 1.79
C GLY A 9 -4.83 -6.03 2.14
N VAL A 10 -5.61 -6.84 1.42
CA VAL A 10 -7.04 -7.06 1.74
C VAL A 10 -7.21 -7.64 3.15
N ALA A 11 -6.36 -8.60 3.54
CA ALA A 11 -6.40 -9.17 4.88
C ALA A 11 -5.96 -8.18 5.97
N LEU A 12 -5.03 -7.27 5.64
CA LEU A 12 -4.51 -6.26 6.55
C LEU A 12 -5.60 -5.29 7.01
N GLU A 13 -6.61 -5.01 6.18
CA GLU A 13 -7.71 -4.09 6.53
C GLU A 13 -8.41 -4.43 7.85
N ALA A 14 -8.52 -5.72 8.18
CA ALA A 14 -9.13 -6.17 9.44
C ALA A 14 -8.31 -5.79 10.68
N LYS A 15 -7.06 -5.33 10.51
CA LYS A 15 -6.17 -4.84 11.57
C LYS A 15 -6.17 -3.31 11.69
N ALA A 16 -6.97 -2.61 10.90
CA ALA A 16 -7.13 -1.17 11.05
C ALA A 16 -7.90 -0.88 12.34
N GLU A 17 -7.43 0.11 13.09
CA GLU A 17 -8.07 0.61 14.29
C GLU A 17 -8.89 1.85 13.97
N GLU A 18 -10.01 2.05 14.67
CA GLU A 18 -10.84 3.25 14.54
C GLU A 18 -10.27 4.35 15.44
N GLY A 19 -9.82 5.45 14.86
CA GLY A 19 -9.39 6.63 15.59
C GLY A 19 -10.58 7.47 16.06
N GLU A 20 -10.53 7.92 17.31
CA GLU A 20 -11.60 8.71 17.94
C GLU A 20 -11.93 10.01 17.17
N TYR A 21 -10.93 10.58 16.46
CA TYR A 21 -11.06 11.83 15.70
C TYR A 21 -10.46 11.78 14.28
N SER A 22 -9.71 10.74 13.93
CA SER A 22 -8.82 10.71 12.75
C SER A 22 -9.20 9.67 11.69
N GLY A 23 -10.39 9.05 11.78
CA GLY A 23 -10.73 7.91 10.93
C GLY A 23 -9.84 6.70 11.25
N LYS A 24 -9.76 5.75 10.32
CA LYS A 24 -8.98 4.52 10.52
C LYS A 24 -7.47 4.76 10.49
N TYR A 25 -6.72 3.97 11.24
CA TYR A 25 -5.25 3.96 11.22
C TYR A 25 -4.68 2.56 11.47
N PHE A 26 -3.36 2.41 11.30
CA PHE A 26 -2.60 1.22 11.62
C PHE A 26 -1.49 1.55 12.62
N GLU A 27 -1.39 0.74 13.68
CA GLU A 27 -0.28 0.74 14.64
C GLU A 27 0.34 -0.66 14.79
N CYS A 28 0.28 -1.47 13.73
CA CYS A 28 0.76 -2.85 13.73
C CYS A 28 1.98 -3.07 12.82
N VAL A 29 2.83 -4.03 13.21
CA VAL A 29 4.06 -4.37 12.46
C VAL A 29 3.76 -4.89 11.05
N GLU A 30 2.62 -5.57 10.88
CA GLU A 30 2.22 -6.13 9.60
C GLU A 30 1.90 -5.05 8.56
N PHE A 31 1.45 -3.87 8.99
CA PHE A 31 1.30 -2.73 8.10
C PHE A 31 2.66 -2.23 7.59
N GLU A 32 3.65 -2.07 8.46
CA GLU A 32 5.00 -1.67 8.07
C GLU A 32 5.67 -2.69 7.14
N GLN A 33 5.51 -3.98 7.45
CA GLN A 33 6.01 -5.06 6.57
C GLN A 33 5.36 -5.01 5.20
N TRP A 34 4.04 -4.86 5.14
CA TRP A 34 3.31 -4.86 3.88
C TRP A 34 3.66 -3.63 3.04
N THR A 35 3.64 -2.42 3.61
CA THR A 35 4.00 -1.19 2.88
C THR A 35 5.43 -1.22 2.37
N SER A 36 6.38 -1.76 3.13
CA SER A 36 7.76 -1.98 2.69
C SER A 36 7.83 -2.90 1.47
N LYS A 37 7.12 -4.04 1.50
CA LYS A 37 7.06 -4.96 0.34
C LYS A 37 6.44 -4.29 -0.89
N VAL A 38 5.40 -3.47 -0.71
CA VAL A 38 4.77 -2.74 -1.82
C VAL A 38 5.71 -1.71 -2.42
N ALA A 39 6.40 -0.91 -1.59
CA ALA A 39 7.40 0.06 -2.07
C ALA A 39 8.50 -0.64 -2.89
N MET A 40 9.07 -1.72 -2.36
CA MET A 40 10.07 -2.52 -3.07
C MET A 40 9.54 -3.14 -4.36
N PHE A 41 8.29 -3.63 -4.38
CA PHE A 41 7.66 -4.15 -5.58
C PHE A 41 7.61 -3.10 -6.70
N PHE A 42 7.18 -1.87 -6.39
CA PHE A 42 7.13 -0.79 -7.37
C PHE A 42 8.52 -0.35 -7.83
N GLU A 43 9.50 -0.23 -6.93
CA GLU A 43 10.89 0.09 -7.31
C GLU A 43 11.51 -0.97 -8.21
N ILE A 44 11.27 -2.26 -7.96
CA ILE A 44 11.87 -3.34 -8.74
C ILE A 44 11.22 -3.48 -10.12
N ASN A 45 9.89 -3.33 -10.22
CA ASN A 45 9.14 -3.69 -11.43
C ASN A 45 8.73 -2.49 -12.29
N TYR A 46 8.61 -1.30 -11.71
CA TYR A 46 8.03 -0.12 -12.35
C TYR A 46 8.84 1.17 -12.08
N ALA A 47 10.16 1.02 -11.88
CA ALA A 47 11.08 2.14 -11.62
C ALA A 47 10.87 3.31 -12.58
N GLY A 48 10.88 4.54 -12.04
CA GLY A 48 10.76 5.78 -12.82
C GLY A 48 9.34 6.09 -13.34
N SER A 49 8.34 5.26 -13.04
CA SER A 49 6.94 5.61 -13.32
C SER A 49 6.40 6.62 -12.30
N VAL A 50 5.48 7.48 -12.74
CA VAL A 50 4.78 8.46 -11.89
C VAL A 50 4.05 7.77 -10.71
N VAL A 51 3.55 6.55 -10.94
CA VAL A 51 2.93 5.74 -9.88
C VAL A 51 3.96 5.34 -8.83
N THR A 52 5.14 4.87 -9.25
CA THR A 52 6.22 4.49 -8.33
C THR A 52 6.73 5.70 -7.56
N GLU A 53 6.93 6.84 -8.20
CA GLU A 53 7.31 8.09 -7.51
C GLU A 53 6.30 8.49 -6.43
N LYS A 54 5.00 8.38 -6.74
CA LYS A 54 3.92 8.65 -5.78
C LYS A 54 3.93 7.67 -4.61
N VAL A 55 4.08 6.37 -4.88
CA VAL A 55 4.17 5.30 -3.86
C VAL A 55 5.34 5.56 -2.92
N ILE A 56 6.54 5.82 -3.45
CA ILE A 56 7.75 6.05 -2.65
C ILE A 56 7.67 7.35 -1.85
N THR A 57 7.10 8.40 -2.43
CA THR A 57 6.87 9.66 -1.70
C THR A 57 5.93 9.45 -0.51
N LYS A 58 4.85 8.68 -0.72
CA LYS A 58 3.86 8.41 0.34
C LYS A 58 4.37 7.42 1.38
N TYR A 59 5.18 6.43 0.99
CA TYR A 59 5.89 5.56 1.92
C TYR A 59 6.77 6.37 2.88
N LYS A 60 7.63 7.25 2.36
CA LYS A 60 8.56 8.06 3.16
C LYS A 60 7.85 9.05 4.10
N ALA A 61 6.65 9.49 3.73
CA ALA A 61 5.83 10.39 4.52
C ALA A 61 4.79 9.67 5.39
N CYS A 62 4.87 8.33 5.47
CA CYS A 62 3.93 7.53 6.24
C CYS A 62 4.12 7.79 7.74
N THR A 63 3.00 7.95 8.43
CA THR A 63 2.87 8.17 9.87
C THR A 63 1.60 7.46 10.33
N VAL A 64 1.43 7.27 11.64
CA VAL A 64 0.19 6.69 12.19
C VAL A 64 -1.05 7.46 11.69
N ASN A 65 -1.00 8.79 11.69
CA ASN A 65 -2.13 9.67 11.34
C ASN A 65 -2.57 9.61 9.86
N ASN A 66 -1.76 9.06 8.96
CA ASN A 66 -2.12 8.94 7.54
C ASN A 66 -1.93 7.51 7.00
N SER A 67 -1.70 6.55 7.89
CA SER A 67 -1.40 5.16 7.57
C SER A 67 -2.51 4.49 6.74
N TYR A 68 -3.78 4.77 7.04
CA TYR A 68 -4.90 4.20 6.29
C TYR A 68 -5.02 4.76 4.87
N ASP A 69 -4.75 6.07 4.67
CA ASP A 69 -4.68 6.67 3.33
C ASP A 69 -3.54 6.06 2.50
N VAL A 70 -2.38 5.84 3.12
CA VAL A 70 -1.23 5.17 2.49
C VAL A 70 -1.60 3.74 2.11
N TYR A 71 -2.27 3.01 2.99
CA TYR A 71 -2.81 1.68 2.71
C TYR A 71 -3.73 1.66 1.48
N GLN A 72 -4.73 2.54 1.46
CA GLN A 72 -5.69 2.60 0.36
C GLN A 72 -5.01 2.93 -0.97
N LEU A 73 -4.08 3.89 -0.97
CA LEU A 73 -3.28 4.22 -2.15
C LEU A 73 -2.51 3.00 -2.65
N PHE A 74 -1.84 2.28 -1.76
CA PHE A 74 -0.98 1.16 -2.12
C PHE A 74 -1.81 0.00 -2.66
N LEU A 75 -2.90 -0.36 -1.98
CA LEU A 75 -3.79 -1.44 -2.43
C LEU A 75 -4.45 -1.10 -3.78
N GLY A 76 -4.89 0.15 -3.96
CA GLY A 76 -5.43 0.62 -5.23
C GLY A 76 -4.40 0.56 -6.36
N SER A 77 -3.16 0.96 -6.09
CA SER A 77 -2.07 0.93 -7.07
C SER A 77 -1.73 -0.51 -7.50
N LEU A 78 -1.69 -1.46 -6.57
CA LEU A 78 -1.47 -2.88 -6.88
C LEU A 78 -2.61 -3.45 -7.74
N LYS A 79 -3.87 -3.14 -7.41
CA LYS A 79 -5.03 -3.62 -8.18
C LYS A 79 -5.03 -3.07 -9.60
N ALA A 80 -4.71 -1.78 -9.79
CA ALA A 80 -4.58 -1.18 -11.11
C ALA A 80 -3.48 -1.85 -11.95
N VAL A 81 -2.33 -2.16 -11.34
CA VAL A 81 -1.25 -2.91 -12.01
C VAL A 81 -1.72 -4.31 -12.43
N LYS A 82 -2.50 -5.00 -11.60
CA LYS A 82 -3.06 -6.32 -11.93
C LYS A 82 -4.01 -6.24 -13.11
N GLU A 83 -4.93 -5.27 -13.10
CA GLU A 83 -5.90 -5.05 -14.19
C GLU A 83 -5.17 -4.82 -15.53
N LEU A 84 -4.18 -3.94 -15.55
CA LEU A 84 -3.32 -3.70 -16.72
C LEU A 84 -2.60 -4.94 -17.22
N ALA A 85 -2.14 -5.82 -16.33
CA ALA A 85 -1.44 -7.05 -16.72
C ALA A 85 -2.38 -8.12 -17.30
N THR A 86 -3.68 -8.07 -16.98
CA THR A 86 -4.69 -9.00 -17.50
C THR A 86 -5.34 -8.56 -18.81
N GLU A 87 -5.15 -7.31 -19.22
CA GLU A 87 -5.62 -6.77 -20.52
C GLU A 87 -4.64 -7.02 -21.67
N VAL A 88 -3.51 -7.71 -21.41
CA VAL A 88 -2.43 -8.01 -22.37
C VAL A 88 -2.46 -9.47 -22.81
#